data_AF-A0A832IRX2-F1
#
_entry.id   AF-A0A832IRX2-F1
#
_cell.length_a   1.000
_cell.length_b   1.000
_cell.length_c   1.000
_cell.angle_alpha   90.00
_cell.angle_beta   90.00
_cell.angle_gamma   90.00
#
_symmetry.space_group_name_H-M   'P 1'
#
loop_
_entity.id
_entity.type
_entity.pdbx_description
1 polymer ?
#
loop_
_entity_poly.entity_id
_entity_poly.type
_entity_poly.pdbx_seq_one_letter_code
_entity_poly.pdbx_strand_id
1 'polypeptide(L)'
;MAQELPPPPPPPPRRPKRTIAIIFVIAVVLAIAGIGAYLILGPKAEFEVSSLTLSPTEAKIGEEVTVFVEVKNVGSASGTYRATLLVDEKKVEEKEVTLEPGEVKTVTFTIVESTNGTFTIGIDKLTKSLKVLTPATFELSDLTISPSEAEIDKPIVISVTVKNVGEMEGTYTVELKIDGVTEDTKDITLAGGATETASFTVTRYTPGTYSIEVGGLKRSLSVLKPAPSSFEMIEPKPESINLRPTPYFSWGSSEYADKYILEIATTPQFGSTIVYRKELDSNTMEHTVDTPLKSLKKYYYRVTAVNERGETVASNTPNWFTTSITVPETITSLAVSPDGTKAVVIYLAGKNVTVISLTDPPHIVANLTLPKGPRDVAITYDSKYAVIVTGSSGYVLDLDTLSIREIVYDIPIKSWGIVAGHVVTAPNKDVAYLVNDLLGANPVVSVLDVPSAHVVDYVRVYEITSLMTMPVDPYDISGDGRYLYVGSYTGIFWENGTITGFVEKIDLHAKSIVFRIAFSDWTNGPWNMKLTPDSKYGLVSVAKGISGYIQWWNINERKIEAEMIYGVSGRGYKEMAITPEGRKMGICGEDRVGIISVANRSVAKEYYCYRGPTRVVVSSDSKFALVGGYGRLGILFLDEES
;
A
#
# COMPACT_ATOMS: atom_id res chain seq x y z
N MET A 1 -61.17 -79.95 -45.93
CA MET A 1 -61.96 -81.09 -45.41
C MET A 1 -60.99 -81.97 -44.64
N ALA A 2 -61.21 -82.38 -43.39
CA ALA A 2 -62.39 -83.09 -42.85
C ALA A 2 -62.52 -84.49 -43.51
N GLN A 3 -62.79 -85.61 -42.84
CA GLN A 3 -63.05 -85.88 -41.41
C GLN A 3 -62.96 -87.42 -41.22
N GLU A 4 -62.70 -87.90 -40.00
CA GLU A 4 -63.35 -89.07 -39.34
C GLU A 4 -63.55 -90.48 -40.00
N LEU A 5 -63.48 -91.53 -39.13
CA LEU A 5 -64.25 -92.80 -39.15
C LEU A 5 -63.77 -93.95 -40.13
N PRO A 6 -64.26 -95.23 -40.03
CA PRO A 6 -63.59 -96.26 -39.20
C PRO A 6 -63.28 -97.66 -39.85
N PRO A 7 -63.90 -98.85 -39.52
CA PRO A 7 -63.16 -100.04 -39.04
C PRO A 7 -63.17 -101.30 -40.00
N PRO A 8 -63.43 -102.56 -39.53
CA PRO A 8 -62.51 -103.72 -39.46
C PRO A 8 -62.76 -104.77 -40.59
N PRO A 9 -62.25 -106.04 -40.61
CA PRO A 9 -62.73 -107.17 -39.75
C PRO A 9 -61.61 -108.26 -39.50
N PRO A 10 -61.83 -109.60 -39.34
CA PRO A 10 -61.30 -110.30 -38.16
C PRO A 10 -60.47 -111.60 -38.48
N PRO A 11 -60.67 -112.80 -37.85
CA PRO A 11 -59.76 -113.45 -36.89
C PRO A 11 -59.31 -114.86 -37.42
N PRO A 12 -59.20 -116.00 -36.67
CA PRO A 12 -59.03 -116.30 -35.24
C PRO A 12 -57.79 -117.26 -34.98
N PRO A 13 -57.79 -118.37 -34.19
CA PRO A 13 -57.02 -118.33 -32.92
C PRO A 13 -56.25 -119.63 -32.50
N ARG A 14 -55.76 -119.65 -31.24
CA ARG A 14 -55.46 -120.83 -30.37
C ARG A 14 -54.19 -121.65 -30.71
N ARG A 15 -53.38 -122.22 -29.80
CA ARG A 15 -53.17 -122.35 -28.31
C ARG A 15 -52.28 -123.64 -28.15
N PRO A 16 -51.83 -124.13 -26.96
CA PRO A 16 -51.41 -123.48 -25.70
C PRO A 16 -50.19 -124.18 -24.96
N LYS A 17 -49.76 -123.61 -23.80
CA LYS A 17 -49.02 -124.25 -22.65
C LYS A 17 -47.55 -124.69 -22.94
N ARG A 18 -46.57 -124.79 -22.03
CA ARG A 18 -46.33 -124.65 -20.55
C ARG A 18 -44.78 -124.49 -20.38
N THR A 19 -44.13 -124.06 -19.29
CA THR A 19 -44.40 -123.17 -18.13
C THR A 19 -43.11 -123.02 -17.27
N ILE A 20 -42.79 -121.81 -16.79
CA ILE A 20 -41.82 -121.44 -15.70
C ILE A 20 -40.47 -122.19 -15.64
N ALA A 21 -39.41 -121.56 -16.17
CA ALA A 21 -38.00 -121.86 -15.82
C ALA A 21 -37.03 -120.65 -16.02
N ILE A 22 -37.53 -119.44 -16.28
CA ILE A 22 -36.77 -118.39 -16.99
C ILE A 22 -36.09 -117.36 -16.06
N ILE A 23 -36.60 -117.14 -14.84
CA ILE A 23 -36.07 -116.06 -13.96
C ILE A 23 -34.76 -116.45 -13.26
N PHE A 24 -34.59 -117.72 -12.86
CA PHE A 24 -33.32 -118.18 -12.26
C PHE A 24 -32.20 -118.29 -13.31
N VAL A 25 -32.53 -118.64 -14.56
CA VAL A 25 -31.55 -118.71 -15.64
C VAL A 25 -31.09 -117.32 -16.09
N ILE A 26 -31.94 -116.28 -16.09
CA ILE A 26 -31.49 -114.92 -16.41
C ILE A 26 -30.58 -114.34 -15.31
N ALA A 27 -30.88 -114.59 -14.03
CA ALA A 27 -29.97 -114.22 -12.94
C ALA A 27 -28.63 -114.96 -13.03
N VAL A 28 -28.64 -116.27 -13.35
CA VAL A 28 -27.42 -117.07 -13.51
C VAL A 28 -26.67 -116.75 -14.81
N VAL A 29 -27.34 -116.37 -15.90
CA VAL A 29 -26.68 -115.96 -17.16
C VAL A 29 -26.12 -114.54 -17.07
N LEU A 30 -26.74 -113.62 -16.31
CA LEU A 30 -26.12 -112.34 -15.98
C LEU A 30 -24.97 -112.49 -14.98
N ALA A 31 -25.07 -113.41 -14.02
CA ALA A 31 -23.95 -113.76 -13.13
C ALA A 31 -22.81 -114.48 -13.88
N ILE A 32 -23.10 -115.36 -14.85
CA ILE A 32 -22.08 -116.06 -15.66
C ILE A 32 -21.54 -115.17 -16.78
N ALA A 33 -22.28 -114.18 -17.28
CA ALA A 33 -21.72 -113.13 -18.12
C ALA A 33 -20.79 -112.21 -17.31
N GLY A 34 -21.18 -111.84 -16.08
CA GLY A 34 -20.34 -111.06 -15.16
C GLY A 34 -19.07 -111.81 -14.73
N ILE A 35 -19.19 -113.08 -14.33
CA ILE A 35 -18.07 -113.94 -13.92
C ILE A 35 -17.25 -114.41 -15.13
N GLY A 36 -17.87 -114.62 -16.29
CA GLY A 36 -17.20 -115.00 -17.53
C GLY A 36 -16.35 -113.88 -18.13
N ALA A 37 -16.81 -112.63 -18.05
CA ALA A 37 -15.97 -111.47 -18.36
C ALA A 37 -14.79 -111.33 -17.35
N TYR A 38 -15.06 -111.60 -16.07
CA TYR A 38 -14.07 -111.52 -14.98
C TYR A 38 -12.97 -112.60 -15.02
N LEU A 39 -13.19 -113.74 -15.70
CA LEU A 39 -12.24 -114.86 -15.76
C LEU A 39 -11.46 -115.00 -17.08
N ILE A 40 -11.74 -114.16 -18.09
CA ILE A 40 -11.03 -114.18 -19.39
C ILE A 40 -10.05 -113.01 -19.53
N LEU A 41 -10.30 -111.90 -18.82
CA LEU A 41 -9.34 -110.81 -18.63
C LEU A 41 -8.73 -110.95 -17.24
N GLY A 42 -7.44 -111.27 -17.17
CA GLY A 42 -6.71 -111.35 -15.89
C GLY A 42 -6.75 -110.01 -15.13
N PRO A 43 -6.50 -110.03 -13.80
CA PRO A 43 -6.57 -108.82 -12.99
C PRO A 43 -5.62 -107.76 -13.56
N LYS A 44 -6.19 -106.63 -13.95
CA LYS A 44 -5.49 -105.56 -14.68
C LYS A 44 -5.72 -104.23 -13.96
N ALA A 45 -4.65 -103.46 -13.78
CA ALA A 45 -4.74 -102.08 -13.35
C ALA A 45 -5.16 -101.19 -14.54
N GLU A 46 -6.09 -100.28 -14.29
CA GLU A 46 -6.60 -99.34 -15.29
C GLU A 46 -6.84 -98.01 -14.59
N PHE A 47 -6.31 -96.92 -15.15
CA PHE A 47 -6.24 -95.65 -14.46
C PHE A 47 -7.09 -94.59 -15.14
N GLU A 48 -7.92 -93.93 -14.34
CA GLU A 48 -8.67 -92.74 -14.72
C GLU A 48 -7.97 -91.52 -14.12
N VAL A 49 -7.72 -90.50 -14.95
CA VAL A 49 -7.06 -89.26 -14.56
C VAL A 49 -8.08 -88.14 -14.60
N SER A 50 -8.25 -87.42 -13.49
CA SER A 50 -9.26 -86.38 -13.33
C SER A 50 -8.70 -85.14 -12.61
N SER A 51 -9.51 -84.08 -12.59
CA SER A 51 -9.32 -82.93 -11.68
C SER A 51 -7.99 -82.16 -11.81
N LEU A 52 -7.42 -82.04 -13.02
CA LEU A 52 -6.23 -81.20 -13.25
C LEU A 52 -6.50 -79.74 -12.86
N THR A 53 -5.81 -79.28 -11.83
CA THR A 53 -5.93 -77.92 -11.27
C THR A 53 -4.56 -77.32 -11.00
N LEU A 54 -4.48 -75.99 -11.05
CA LEU A 54 -3.27 -75.21 -10.80
C LEU A 54 -3.52 -74.28 -9.63
N SER A 55 -2.53 -74.11 -8.76
CA SER A 55 -2.55 -73.12 -7.68
C SER A 55 -1.21 -72.39 -7.64
N PRO A 56 -1.14 -71.10 -8.05
CA PRO A 56 -2.18 -70.31 -8.72
C PRO A 56 -2.36 -70.65 -10.22
N THR A 57 -3.39 -70.09 -10.89
CA THR A 57 -3.59 -70.19 -12.35
C THR A 57 -2.96 -69.02 -13.14
N GLU A 58 -2.63 -67.93 -12.46
CA GLU A 58 -1.84 -66.81 -12.96
C GLU A 58 -0.70 -66.58 -11.95
N ALA A 59 0.53 -66.50 -12.42
CA ALA A 59 1.74 -66.45 -11.60
C ALA A 59 2.72 -65.40 -12.13
N LYS A 60 3.65 -64.93 -11.31
CA LYS A 60 4.77 -64.10 -11.80
C LYS A 60 5.94 -64.96 -12.28
N ILE A 61 6.82 -64.38 -13.10
CA ILE A 61 8.09 -65.03 -13.47
C ILE A 61 8.84 -65.49 -12.21
N GLY A 62 9.24 -66.77 -12.18
CA GLY A 62 9.97 -67.38 -11.06
C GLY A 62 9.10 -67.81 -9.86
N GLU A 63 7.77 -67.73 -9.94
CA GLU A 63 6.88 -68.24 -8.89
C GLU A 63 6.61 -69.73 -9.04
N GLU A 64 6.57 -70.44 -7.90
CA GLU A 64 6.20 -71.86 -7.84
C GLU A 64 4.70 -72.04 -7.99
N VAL A 65 4.29 -72.69 -9.08
CA VAL A 65 2.90 -73.11 -9.29
C VAL A 65 2.78 -74.60 -8.95
N THR A 66 1.86 -74.93 -8.05
CA THR A 66 1.55 -76.32 -7.74
C THR A 66 0.49 -76.86 -8.69
N VAL A 67 0.83 -77.96 -9.39
CA VAL A 67 -0.08 -78.71 -10.25
C VAL A 67 -0.63 -79.89 -9.45
N PHE A 68 -1.95 -79.99 -9.36
CA PHE A 68 -2.64 -81.12 -8.72
C PHE A 68 -3.39 -81.92 -9.79
N VAL A 69 -3.26 -83.24 -9.74
CA VAL A 69 -4.04 -84.17 -10.57
C VAL A 69 -4.48 -85.36 -9.74
N GLU A 70 -5.73 -85.80 -9.89
CA GLU A 70 -6.23 -87.00 -9.25
C GLU A 70 -6.07 -88.19 -10.17
N VAL A 71 -5.51 -89.28 -9.64
CA VAL A 71 -5.38 -90.56 -10.34
C VAL A 71 -6.14 -91.61 -9.54
N LYS A 72 -7.07 -92.29 -10.21
CA LYS A 72 -7.89 -93.36 -9.65
C LYS A 72 -7.61 -94.67 -10.36
N ASN A 73 -7.36 -95.74 -9.62
CA ASN A 73 -7.34 -97.09 -10.21
C ASN A 73 -8.77 -97.62 -10.31
N VAL A 74 -9.32 -97.66 -11.51
CA VAL A 74 -10.63 -98.23 -11.84
C VAL A 74 -10.55 -99.71 -12.24
N GLY A 75 -9.33 -100.25 -12.34
CA GLY A 75 -9.06 -101.66 -12.61
C GLY A 75 -9.22 -102.57 -11.39
N SER A 76 -9.00 -103.87 -11.61
CA SER A 76 -9.17 -104.94 -10.61
C SER A 76 -7.86 -105.44 -9.99
N ALA A 77 -6.72 -104.84 -10.34
CA ALA A 77 -5.40 -105.15 -9.77
C ALA A 77 -4.70 -103.89 -9.25
N SER A 78 -3.84 -104.06 -8.25
CA SER A 78 -2.84 -103.06 -7.90
C SER A 78 -1.90 -102.79 -9.07
N GLY A 79 -1.47 -101.55 -9.24
CA GLY A 79 -0.52 -101.19 -10.27
C GLY A 79 0.03 -99.78 -10.11
N THR A 80 1.11 -99.50 -10.84
CA THR A 80 1.80 -98.22 -10.83
C THR A 80 1.42 -97.39 -12.05
N TYR A 81 0.85 -96.21 -11.82
CA TYR A 81 0.60 -95.20 -12.84
C TYR A 81 1.79 -94.23 -12.94
N ARG A 82 2.16 -93.84 -14.17
CA ARG A 82 3.21 -92.85 -14.45
C ARG A 82 2.59 -91.52 -14.82
N ALA A 83 2.41 -90.65 -13.85
CA ALA A 83 1.95 -89.29 -14.10
C ALA A 83 3.10 -88.49 -14.75
N THR A 84 2.99 -88.25 -16.06
CA THR A 84 3.94 -87.41 -16.81
C THR A 84 3.41 -85.99 -16.88
N LEU A 85 4.21 -85.03 -16.41
CA LEU A 85 3.92 -83.61 -16.55
C LEU A 85 4.51 -83.07 -17.85
N LEU A 86 3.66 -82.49 -18.67
CA LEU A 86 4.02 -81.76 -19.88
C LEU A 86 3.84 -80.25 -19.67
N VAL A 87 4.78 -79.45 -20.17
CA VAL A 87 4.64 -78.00 -20.36
C VAL A 87 4.91 -77.72 -21.83
N ASP A 88 3.94 -77.13 -22.53
CA ASP A 88 3.96 -76.91 -23.99
C ASP A 88 4.42 -78.16 -24.76
N GLU A 89 3.73 -79.27 -24.48
CA GLU A 89 3.96 -80.61 -25.07
C GLU A 89 5.32 -81.27 -24.73
N LYS A 90 6.20 -80.60 -23.98
CA LYS A 90 7.49 -81.14 -23.54
C LYS A 90 7.40 -81.72 -22.15
N LYS A 91 7.92 -82.94 -21.96
CA LYS A 91 8.04 -83.59 -20.64
C LYS A 91 9.00 -82.82 -19.73
N VAL A 92 8.48 -82.38 -18.58
CA VAL A 92 9.24 -81.66 -17.54
C VAL A 92 9.55 -82.55 -16.35
N GLU A 93 8.56 -83.29 -15.83
CA GLU A 93 8.73 -84.20 -14.70
C GLU A 93 7.88 -85.48 -14.89
N GLU A 94 8.21 -86.57 -14.20
CA GLU A 94 7.37 -87.77 -14.13
C GLU A 94 7.40 -88.34 -12.71
N LYS A 95 6.24 -88.70 -12.18
CA LYS A 95 6.10 -89.33 -10.85
C LYS A 95 5.31 -90.63 -10.97
N GLU A 96 5.83 -91.66 -10.34
CA GLU A 96 5.16 -92.95 -10.21
C GLU A 96 4.26 -92.97 -8.97
N VAL A 97 3.03 -93.45 -9.11
CA VAL A 97 2.11 -93.67 -7.99
C VAL A 97 1.51 -95.06 -8.09
N THR A 98 1.69 -95.88 -7.04
CA THR A 98 1.05 -97.20 -6.94
C THR A 98 -0.29 -97.05 -6.24
N LEU A 99 -1.33 -97.64 -6.84
CA LEU A 99 -2.72 -97.54 -6.42
C LEU A 99 -3.36 -98.93 -6.33
N GLU A 100 -3.97 -99.23 -5.19
CA GLU A 100 -4.82 -100.42 -5.03
C GLU A 100 -6.17 -100.25 -5.79
N PRO A 101 -6.90 -101.34 -6.10
CA PRO A 101 -8.19 -101.26 -6.79
C PRO A 101 -9.18 -100.32 -6.09
N GLY A 102 -9.69 -99.32 -6.81
CA GLY A 102 -10.60 -98.30 -6.30
C GLY A 102 -9.93 -97.14 -5.54
N GLU A 103 -8.62 -97.20 -5.28
CA GLU A 103 -7.88 -96.13 -4.59
C GLU A 103 -7.77 -94.87 -5.48
N VAL A 104 -7.83 -93.70 -4.85
CA VAL A 104 -7.58 -92.39 -5.47
C VAL A 104 -6.41 -91.73 -4.73
N LYS A 105 -5.42 -91.23 -5.47
CA LYS A 105 -4.36 -90.36 -4.92
C LYS A 105 -4.22 -89.10 -5.76
N THR A 106 -4.00 -87.98 -5.09
CA THR A 106 -3.57 -86.73 -5.73
C THR A 106 -2.06 -86.78 -5.93
N VAL A 107 -1.61 -86.62 -7.17
CA VAL A 107 -0.19 -86.42 -7.50
C VAL A 107 0.07 -84.92 -7.61
N THR A 108 1.14 -84.46 -6.99
CA THR A 108 1.54 -83.04 -6.99
C THR A 108 2.86 -82.83 -7.73
N PHE A 109 2.90 -81.76 -8.52
CA PHE A 109 4.10 -81.27 -9.19
C PHE A 109 4.29 -79.78 -8.91
N THR A 110 5.53 -79.31 -9.02
CA THR A 110 5.86 -77.89 -8.91
C THR A 110 6.52 -77.45 -10.21
N ILE A 111 6.00 -76.39 -10.82
CA ILE A 111 6.58 -75.76 -12.01
C ILE A 111 6.99 -74.32 -11.69
N VAL A 112 8.09 -73.88 -12.31
CA VAL A 112 8.63 -72.53 -12.16
C VAL A 112 9.04 -72.06 -13.55
N GLU A 113 8.28 -71.12 -14.11
CA GLU A 113 8.56 -70.57 -15.42
C GLU A 113 9.42 -69.31 -15.35
N SER A 114 10.42 -69.25 -16.22
CA SER A 114 11.45 -68.19 -16.24
C SER A 114 11.20 -67.09 -17.28
N THR A 115 10.15 -67.23 -18.09
CA THR A 115 9.70 -66.24 -19.08
C THR A 115 8.21 -65.96 -18.90
N ASN A 116 7.74 -64.77 -19.27
CA ASN A 116 6.30 -64.51 -19.37
C ASN A 116 5.69 -65.23 -20.57
N GLY A 117 4.37 -65.44 -20.53
CA GLY A 117 3.63 -66.12 -21.58
C GLY A 117 2.44 -66.91 -21.07
N THR A 118 1.85 -67.69 -21.96
CA THR A 118 0.76 -68.62 -21.64
C THR A 118 1.23 -70.03 -21.94
N PHE A 119 1.39 -70.84 -20.90
CA PHE A 119 1.93 -72.19 -20.95
C PHE A 119 0.81 -73.22 -20.82
N THR A 120 0.85 -74.25 -21.64
CA THR A 120 -0.10 -75.36 -21.63
C THR A 120 0.43 -76.48 -20.74
N ILE A 121 -0.14 -76.62 -19.55
CA ILE A 121 0.20 -77.65 -18.58
C ILE A 121 -0.64 -78.89 -18.86
N GLY A 122 0.00 -80.01 -19.19
CA GLY A 122 -0.66 -81.25 -19.62
C GLY A 122 -0.31 -82.45 -18.73
N ILE A 123 -1.31 -83.28 -18.42
CA ILE A 123 -1.13 -84.63 -17.83
C ILE A 123 -2.12 -85.58 -18.50
N ASP A 124 -1.62 -86.64 -19.13
CA ASP A 124 -2.39 -87.51 -20.04
C ASP A 124 -3.18 -86.69 -21.07
N LYS A 125 -4.53 -86.77 -21.06
CA LYS A 125 -5.42 -86.02 -21.96
C LYS A 125 -5.94 -84.69 -21.38
N LEU A 126 -5.56 -84.36 -20.14
CA LEU A 126 -6.01 -83.14 -19.48
C LEU A 126 -5.02 -82.00 -19.72
N THR A 127 -5.56 -80.81 -20.04
CA THR A 127 -4.76 -79.58 -20.23
C THR A 127 -5.32 -78.43 -19.41
N LYS A 128 -4.44 -77.63 -18.80
CA LYS A 128 -4.75 -76.34 -18.18
C LYS A 128 -3.79 -75.26 -18.69
N SER A 129 -4.29 -74.04 -18.80
CA SER A 129 -3.49 -72.87 -19.12
C SER A 129 -2.93 -72.27 -17.83
N LEU A 130 -1.61 -72.13 -17.75
CA LEU A 130 -0.93 -71.26 -16.79
C LEU A 130 -0.55 -69.96 -17.50
N LYS A 131 -0.91 -68.81 -16.95
CA LYS A 131 -0.46 -67.52 -17.45
C LYS A 131 0.63 -66.98 -16.54
N VAL A 132 1.80 -66.67 -17.10
CA VAL A 132 2.96 -66.16 -16.36
C VAL A 132 3.20 -64.72 -16.78
N LEU A 133 3.21 -63.81 -15.81
CA LEU A 133 3.29 -62.37 -16.04
C LEU A 133 4.60 -61.76 -15.54
N THR A 134 5.05 -60.71 -16.22
CA THR A 134 6.09 -59.81 -15.70
C THR A 134 5.55 -59.03 -14.48
N PRO A 135 6.29 -59.00 -13.35
CA PRO A 135 5.95 -58.17 -12.20
C PRO A 135 5.83 -56.68 -12.54
N ALA A 136 4.95 -55.98 -11.81
CA ALA A 136 4.83 -54.53 -11.88
C ALA A 136 6.20 -53.88 -11.70
N THR A 137 6.60 -53.10 -12.70
CA THR A 137 7.90 -52.43 -12.78
C THR A 137 7.65 -51.02 -13.29
N PHE A 138 8.18 -50.01 -12.61
CA PHE A 138 7.79 -48.62 -12.84
C PHE A 138 8.90 -47.81 -13.48
N GLU A 139 8.59 -47.15 -14.60
CA GLU A 139 9.42 -46.16 -15.24
C GLU A 139 8.79 -44.77 -15.06
N LEU A 140 9.63 -43.77 -14.80
CA LEU A 140 9.20 -42.38 -14.67
C LEU A 140 9.76 -41.54 -15.80
N SER A 141 8.93 -40.66 -16.36
CA SER A 141 9.28 -39.76 -17.46
C SER A 141 8.67 -38.37 -17.25
N ASP A 142 9.06 -37.41 -18.10
CA ASP A 142 8.37 -36.13 -18.27
C ASP A 142 8.25 -35.27 -16.99
N LEU A 143 9.28 -35.30 -16.13
CA LEU A 143 9.38 -34.40 -14.99
C LEU A 143 9.36 -32.93 -15.45
N THR A 144 8.32 -32.24 -15.03
CA THR A 144 7.94 -30.87 -15.40
C THR A 144 7.68 -30.04 -14.16
N ILE A 145 8.00 -28.75 -14.23
CA ILE A 145 7.75 -27.76 -13.19
C ILE A 145 7.03 -26.58 -13.86
N SER A 146 5.88 -26.19 -13.33
CA SER A 146 5.03 -25.13 -13.88
C SER A 146 4.59 -24.17 -12.77
N PRO A 147 5.07 -22.92 -12.76
CA PRO A 147 6.17 -22.37 -13.58
C PRO A 147 7.55 -22.80 -13.05
N SER A 148 8.57 -22.81 -13.92
CA SER A 148 9.97 -23.10 -13.52
C SER A 148 10.69 -21.93 -12.84
N GLU A 149 10.14 -20.73 -12.96
CA GLU A 149 10.50 -19.54 -12.18
C GLU A 149 9.21 -19.02 -11.52
N ALA A 150 9.23 -18.80 -10.21
CA ALA A 150 8.09 -18.33 -9.43
C ALA A 150 8.51 -17.20 -8.48
N GLU A 151 7.54 -16.38 -8.08
CA GLU A 151 7.71 -15.53 -6.90
C GLU A 151 7.46 -16.36 -5.64
N ILE A 152 8.04 -15.95 -4.51
CA ILE A 152 7.67 -16.49 -3.19
C ILE A 152 6.15 -16.43 -2.96
N ASP A 153 5.65 -17.36 -2.15
CA ASP A 153 4.21 -17.53 -1.85
C ASP A 153 3.31 -17.76 -3.09
N LYS A 154 3.88 -18.11 -4.25
CA LYS A 154 3.11 -18.59 -5.41
C LYS A 154 3.13 -20.13 -5.47
N PRO A 155 1.98 -20.76 -5.81
CA PRO A 155 1.90 -22.20 -5.96
C PRO A 155 2.64 -22.64 -7.24
N ILE A 156 3.43 -23.71 -7.11
CA ILE A 156 4.22 -24.32 -8.17
C ILE A 156 3.75 -25.76 -8.32
N VAL A 157 3.38 -26.16 -9.54
CA VAL A 157 2.97 -27.53 -9.86
C VAL A 157 4.18 -28.30 -10.37
N ILE A 158 4.49 -29.42 -9.71
CA ILE A 158 5.53 -30.37 -10.13
C ILE A 158 4.81 -31.64 -10.56
N SER A 159 5.01 -32.06 -11.80
CA SER A 159 4.36 -33.26 -12.35
C SER A 159 5.35 -34.21 -13.01
N VAL A 160 5.08 -35.51 -12.87
CA VAL A 160 5.88 -36.59 -13.47
C VAL A 160 4.93 -37.68 -13.99
N THR A 161 5.27 -38.28 -15.11
CA THR A 161 4.53 -39.42 -15.66
C THR A 161 5.09 -40.71 -15.09
N VAL A 162 4.22 -41.59 -14.59
CA VAL A 162 4.55 -42.91 -14.04
C VAL A 162 3.90 -43.96 -14.94
N LYS A 163 4.70 -44.90 -15.45
CA LYS A 163 4.24 -46.00 -16.30
C LYS A 163 4.61 -47.34 -15.68
N ASN A 164 3.64 -48.24 -15.57
CA ASN A 164 3.92 -49.64 -15.27
C ASN A 164 4.29 -50.36 -16.57
N VAL A 165 5.55 -50.79 -16.70
CA VAL A 165 6.06 -51.55 -17.85
C VAL A 165 5.97 -53.07 -17.66
N GLY A 166 5.53 -53.53 -16.49
CA GLY A 166 5.13 -54.91 -16.25
C GLY A 166 3.69 -55.21 -16.71
N GLU A 167 3.28 -56.47 -16.57
CA GLU A 167 1.95 -56.95 -16.93
C GLU A 167 1.02 -57.11 -15.72
N MET A 168 1.57 -57.29 -14.51
CA MET A 168 0.80 -57.31 -13.27
C MET A 168 0.47 -55.90 -12.78
N GLU A 169 -0.65 -55.76 -12.06
CA GLU A 169 -0.94 -54.56 -11.27
C GLU A 169 0.07 -54.41 -10.11
N GLY A 170 0.40 -53.17 -9.76
CA GLY A 170 1.16 -52.86 -8.56
C GLY A 170 1.01 -51.41 -8.14
N THR A 171 1.49 -51.10 -6.93
CA THR A 171 1.51 -49.74 -6.37
C THR A 171 2.95 -49.21 -6.33
N TYR A 172 3.12 -47.96 -6.72
CA TYR A 172 4.39 -47.23 -6.64
C TYR A 172 4.21 -45.94 -5.84
N THR A 173 5.05 -45.75 -4.81
CA THR A 173 5.11 -44.52 -4.01
C THR A 173 6.00 -43.51 -4.73
N VAL A 174 5.39 -42.48 -5.32
CA VAL A 174 6.11 -41.36 -5.93
C VAL A 174 6.58 -40.42 -4.83
N GLU A 175 7.89 -40.40 -4.56
CA GLU A 175 8.50 -39.44 -3.63
C GLU A 175 8.92 -38.15 -4.36
N LEU A 176 8.39 -37.01 -3.92
CA LEU A 176 8.90 -35.68 -4.27
C LEU A 176 10.01 -35.28 -3.30
N LYS A 177 11.20 -35.01 -3.83
CA LYS A 177 12.34 -34.49 -3.07
C LYS A 177 12.71 -33.07 -3.50
N ILE A 178 12.95 -32.20 -2.53
CA ILE A 178 13.44 -30.84 -2.74
C ILE A 178 14.72 -30.67 -1.91
N ASP A 179 15.81 -30.28 -2.57
CA ASP A 179 17.17 -30.21 -2.01
C ASP A 179 17.62 -31.50 -1.29
N GLY A 180 17.11 -32.65 -1.77
CA GLY A 180 17.40 -33.98 -1.25
C GLY A 180 16.52 -34.43 -0.08
N VAL A 181 15.65 -33.57 0.45
CA VAL A 181 14.69 -33.90 1.52
C VAL A 181 13.36 -34.31 0.88
N THR A 182 12.75 -35.41 1.34
CA THR A 182 11.40 -35.81 0.90
C THR A 182 10.38 -34.83 1.48
N GLU A 183 9.63 -34.16 0.61
CA GLU A 183 8.62 -33.16 0.97
C GLU A 183 7.20 -33.70 0.92
N ASP A 184 6.91 -34.57 -0.05
CA ASP A 184 5.59 -35.19 -0.22
C ASP A 184 5.72 -36.56 -0.91
N THR A 185 4.70 -37.41 -0.74
CA THR A 185 4.65 -38.77 -1.29
C THR A 185 3.25 -39.10 -1.79
N LYS A 186 3.12 -39.59 -3.03
CA LYS A 186 1.84 -40.04 -3.60
C LYS A 186 1.93 -41.49 -4.06
N ASP A 187 1.12 -42.36 -3.46
CA ASP A 187 0.93 -43.73 -3.96
C ASP A 187 0.06 -43.73 -5.23
N ILE A 188 0.50 -44.48 -6.24
CA ILE A 188 -0.24 -44.69 -7.49
C ILE A 188 -0.28 -46.19 -7.78
N THR A 189 -1.49 -46.74 -7.97
CA THR A 189 -1.71 -48.14 -8.36
C THR A 189 -2.02 -48.21 -9.85
N LEU A 190 -1.23 -48.96 -10.62
CA LEU A 190 -1.37 -49.09 -12.06
C LEU A 190 -1.43 -50.56 -12.48
N ALA A 191 -2.46 -50.90 -13.27
CA ALA A 191 -2.49 -52.14 -14.04
C ALA A 191 -1.32 -52.22 -15.03
N GLY A 192 -1.01 -53.43 -15.52
CA GLY A 192 0.08 -53.64 -16.48
C GLY A 192 -0.06 -52.80 -17.74
N GLY A 193 1.03 -52.16 -18.17
CA GLY A 193 1.05 -51.23 -19.32
C GLY A 193 0.38 -49.87 -19.11
N ALA A 194 -0.30 -49.64 -17.97
CA ALA A 194 -0.99 -48.36 -17.70
C ALA A 194 -0.03 -47.22 -17.37
N THR A 195 -0.53 -45.98 -17.46
CA THR A 195 0.24 -44.75 -17.22
C THR A 195 -0.64 -43.70 -16.55
N GLU A 196 -0.12 -43.04 -15.51
CA GLU A 196 -0.77 -41.92 -14.82
C GLU A 196 0.26 -40.78 -14.60
N THR A 197 -0.21 -39.54 -14.50
CA THR A 197 0.62 -38.40 -14.08
C THR A 197 0.44 -38.13 -12.59
N ALA A 198 1.53 -38.23 -11.83
CA ALA A 198 1.60 -37.71 -10.47
C ALA A 198 1.79 -36.19 -10.52
N SER A 199 1.08 -35.46 -9.66
CA SER A 199 1.20 -34.00 -9.54
C SER A 199 1.23 -33.60 -8.08
N PHE A 200 2.15 -32.71 -7.74
CA PHE A 200 2.35 -32.11 -6.42
C PHE A 200 2.26 -30.59 -6.55
N THR A 201 1.69 -29.93 -5.54
CA THR A 201 1.65 -28.46 -5.48
C THR A 201 2.47 -28.01 -4.28
N VAL A 202 3.54 -27.24 -4.53
CA VAL A 202 4.43 -26.72 -3.48
C VAL A 202 4.45 -25.20 -3.48
N THR A 203 4.70 -24.62 -2.32
CA THR A 203 4.97 -23.19 -2.14
C THR A 203 6.34 -23.02 -1.50
N ARG A 204 7.06 -21.95 -1.82
CA ARG A 204 8.35 -21.59 -1.23
C ARG A 204 8.30 -20.16 -0.72
N TYR A 205 8.91 -19.92 0.45
CA TYR A 205 8.84 -18.64 1.17
C TYR A 205 10.16 -17.86 1.19
N THR A 206 11.26 -18.50 0.77
CA THR A 206 12.58 -17.89 0.63
C THR A 206 13.00 -17.86 -0.84
N PRO A 207 13.58 -16.74 -1.33
CA PRO A 207 14.15 -16.70 -2.67
C PRO A 207 15.40 -17.60 -2.72
N GLY A 208 15.64 -18.24 -3.87
CA GLY A 208 16.73 -19.19 -4.06
C GLY A 208 16.51 -20.11 -5.26
N THR A 209 17.50 -20.96 -5.52
CA THR A 209 17.40 -22.04 -6.50
C THR A 209 17.27 -23.37 -5.77
N TYR A 210 16.22 -24.13 -6.10
CA TYR A 210 15.90 -25.41 -5.47
C TYR A 210 16.08 -26.56 -6.46
N SER A 211 16.68 -27.65 -6.01
CA SER A 211 16.84 -28.90 -6.76
C SER A 211 15.62 -29.79 -6.54
N ILE A 212 14.80 -29.95 -7.58
CA ILE A 212 13.62 -30.83 -7.59
C ILE A 212 14.03 -32.21 -8.11
N GLU A 213 13.72 -33.26 -7.36
CA GLU A 213 13.98 -34.65 -7.73
C GLU A 213 12.74 -35.53 -7.54
N VAL A 214 12.41 -36.33 -8.55
CA VAL A 214 11.32 -37.33 -8.48
C VAL A 214 11.76 -38.58 -9.23
N GLY A 215 11.83 -39.73 -8.56
CA GLY A 215 12.28 -41.01 -9.16
C GLY A 215 13.66 -40.95 -9.84
N GLY A 216 14.58 -40.10 -9.33
CA GLY A 216 15.90 -39.88 -9.91
C GLY A 216 15.96 -38.88 -11.08
N LEU A 217 14.81 -38.47 -11.64
CA LEU A 217 14.75 -37.34 -12.57
C LEU A 217 14.99 -36.04 -11.80
N LYS A 218 15.83 -35.14 -12.34
CA LYS A 218 16.17 -33.86 -11.69
C LYS A 218 15.83 -32.65 -12.55
N ARG A 219 15.33 -31.59 -11.91
CA ARG A 219 15.05 -30.27 -12.49
C ARG A 219 15.42 -29.17 -11.49
N SER A 220 15.59 -27.95 -11.98
CA SER A 220 15.84 -26.77 -11.15
C SER A 220 14.60 -25.89 -11.12
N LEU A 221 14.26 -25.38 -9.93
CA LEU A 221 13.23 -24.36 -9.70
C LEU A 221 13.93 -23.08 -9.24
N SER A 222 13.59 -21.93 -9.85
CA SER A 222 14.01 -20.62 -9.34
C SER A 222 12.85 -19.96 -8.61
N VAL A 223 13.09 -19.49 -7.38
CA VAL A 223 12.12 -18.71 -6.60
C VAL A 223 12.72 -17.35 -6.32
N LEU A 224 11.98 -16.30 -6.63
CA LEU A 224 12.45 -14.92 -6.57
C LEU A 224 11.59 -14.09 -5.62
N LYS A 225 12.13 -12.97 -5.15
CA LYS A 225 11.33 -11.93 -4.49
C LYS A 225 10.31 -11.36 -5.51
N PRO A 226 9.16 -10.82 -5.09
CA PRO A 226 8.38 -9.93 -5.94
C PRO A 226 9.10 -8.57 -6.08
N ALA A 227 8.54 -7.64 -6.87
CA ALA A 227 8.90 -6.23 -6.77
C ALA A 227 8.59 -5.69 -5.35
N PRO A 228 9.23 -4.58 -4.91
CA PRO A 228 9.07 -4.08 -3.54
C PRO A 228 7.61 -3.71 -3.21
N SER A 229 7.15 -3.95 -1.98
CA SER A 229 5.75 -3.70 -1.62
C SER A 229 5.39 -2.21 -1.51
N SER A 230 4.10 -1.88 -1.54
CA SER A 230 3.61 -0.49 -1.42
C SER A 230 3.94 0.11 -0.05
N PHE A 231 4.40 1.36 -0.05
CA PHE A 231 4.71 2.15 1.14
C PHE A 231 4.38 3.63 0.90
N GLU A 232 4.41 4.45 1.95
CA GLU A 232 4.03 5.87 1.89
C GLU A 232 5.11 6.77 2.51
N MET A 233 5.20 8.02 2.06
CA MET A 233 5.94 9.08 2.77
C MET A 233 5.22 9.50 4.04
N ILE A 234 5.98 9.76 5.10
CA ILE A 234 5.49 10.23 6.41
C ILE A 234 5.85 11.71 6.61
N GLU A 235 7.13 12.06 6.43
CA GLU A 235 7.61 13.45 6.45
C GLU A 235 8.41 13.79 5.17
N PRO A 236 8.37 15.05 4.71
CA PRO A 236 7.47 16.10 5.17
C PRO A 236 6.02 15.75 4.85
N LYS A 237 5.07 16.24 5.66
CA LYS A 237 3.64 16.18 5.30
C LYS A 237 3.41 16.72 3.88
N PRO A 238 2.43 16.18 3.13
CA PRO A 238 2.03 16.71 1.83
C PRO A 238 1.84 18.23 1.82
N GLU A 239 2.28 18.88 0.73
CA GLU A 239 2.12 20.31 0.47
C GLU A 239 2.65 21.26 1.58
N SER A 240 3.73 20.85 2.27
CA SER A 240 4.27 21.60 3.40
C SER A 240 5.08 22.84 3.01
N ILE A 241 4.90 23.93 3.76
CA ILE A 241 5.73 25.14 3.67
C ILE A 241 6.65 25.31 4.89
N ASN A 242 7.60 26.25 4.78
CA ASN A 242 8.56 26.62 5.82
C ASN A 242 9.56 25.51 6.21
N LEU A 243 9.90 24.59 5.30
CA LEU A 243 10.97 23.61 5.53
C LEU A 243 12.34 24.29 5.46
N ARG A 244 13.36 23.70 6.11
CA ARG A 244 14.74 24.19 5.96
C ARG A 244 15.30 23.83 4.57
N PRO A 245 16.36 24.53 4.10
CA PRO A 245 17.15 24.14 2.92
C PRO A 245 17.68 22.70 2.96
N THR A 246 17.89 22.16 4.16
CA THR A 246 18.21 20.75 4.46
C THR A 246 16.96 20.08 5.07
N PRO A 247 15.94 19.74 4.28
CA PRO A 247 14.73 19.10 4.81
C PRO A 247 15.02 17.69 5.33
N TYR A 248 14.19 17.27 6.29
CA TYR A 248 14.13 15.90 6.80
C TYR A 248 13.01 15.16 6.08
N PHE A 249 13.27 13.91 5.72
CA PHE A 249 12.32 12.98 5.12
C PHE A 249 12.22 11.70 5.95
N SER A 250 11.03 11.11 6.00
CA SER A 250 10.84 9.73 6.47
C SER A 250 9.68 9.05 5.74
N TRP A 251 9.71 7.72 5.67
CA TRP A 251 8.74 6.89 4.94
C TRP A 251 8.49 5.56 5.66
N GLY A 252 7.42 4.86 5.28
CA GLY A 252 7.17 3.49 5.71
C GLY A 252 8.11 2.48 5.05
N SER A 253 8.35 1.33 5.68
CA SER A 253 9.12 0.25 5.08
C SER A 253 8.39 -0.41 3.91
N SER A 254 9.11 -0.69 2.83
CA SER A 254 8.68 -1.53 1.70
C SER A 254 9.29 -2.93 1.85
N GLU A 255 8.46 -3.97 1.86
CA GLU A 255 8.95 -5.35 1.87
C GLU A 255 9.69 -5.66 0.57
N TYR A 256 10.69 -6.54 0.63
CA TYR A 256 11.52 -6.96 -0.50
C TYR A 256 12.38 -5.86 -1.14
N ALA A 257 12.37 -4.63 -0.62
CA ALA A 257 13.30 -3.59 -1.01
C ALA A 257 14.74 -3.96 -0.62
N ASP A 258 15.69 -3.82 -1.54
CA ASP A 258 17.12 -3.95 -1.26
C ASP A 258 17.76 -2.56 -1.01
N LYS A 259 17.13 -1.49 -1.50
CA LYS A 259 17.51 -0.09 -1.26
C LYS A 259 16.33 0.88 -1.46
N TYR A 260 16.48 2.10 -0.96
CA TYR A 260 15.63 3.25 -1.30
C TYR A 260 16.40 4.30 -2.09
N ILE A 261 15.69 5.04 -2.94
CA ILE A 261 16.21 6.18 -3.71
C ILE A 261 15.33 7.39 -3.40
N LEU A 262 15.87 8.36 -2.66
CA LEU A 262 15.24 9.65 -2.41
C LEU A 262 15.65 10.63 -3.52
N GLU A 263 14.68 11.22 -4.20
CA GLU A 263 14.88 12.20 -5.26
C GLU A 263 14.09 13.49 -4.97
N ILE A 264 14.72 14.64 -5.23
CA ILE A 264 14.10 15.96 -5.14
C ILE A 264 14.36 16.70 -6.45
N ALA A 265 13.32 17.26 -7.04
CA ALA A 265 13.34 17.95 -8.33
C ALA A 265 12.66 19.32 -8.27
N THR A 266 12.94 20.19 -9.25
CA THR A 266 12.23 21.48 -9.40
C THR A 266 10.91 21.37 -10.15
N THR A 267 10.58 20.21 -10.72
CA THR A 267 9.30 19.94 -11.42
C THR A 267 8.74 18.56 -11.04
N PRO A 268 7.41 18.34 -11.11
CA PRO A 268 6.81 17.05 -10.74
C PRO A 268 7.11 15.91 -11.72
N GLN A 269 7.71 16.20 -12.88
CA GLN A 269 8.13 15.22 -13.87
C GLN A 269 9.52 14.62 -13.60
N PHE A 270 10.32 15.20 -12.69
CA PHE A 270 11.70 14.76 -12.40
C PHE A 270 12.57 14.70 -13.69
N GLY A 271 13.49 13.74 -13.80
CA GLY A 271 14.44 13.66 -14.91
C GLY A 271 15.57 14.69 -14.77
N SER A 272 15.80 15.52 -15.79
CA SER A 272 16.88 16.52 -15.78
C SER A 272 16.69 17.65 -14.75
N THR A 273 15.53 17.73 -14.08
CA THR A 273 15.22 18.70 -13.03
C THR A 273 15.53 18.20 -11.62
N ILE A 274 16.04 16.97 -11.47
CA ILE A 274 16.52 16.43 -10.19
C ILE A 274 17.71 17.26 -9.71
N VAL A 275 17.55 17.88 -8.54
CA VAL A 275 18.58 18.69 -7.86
C VAL A 275 19.24 17.94 -6.69
N TYR A 276 18.62 16.85 -6.24
CA TYR A 276 19.14 16.01 -5.17
C TYR A 276 18.73 14.56 -5.41
N ARG A 277 19.68 13.63 -5.28
CA ARG A 277 19.45 12.18 -5.38
C ARG A 277 20.33 11.46 -4.38
N LYS A 278 19.74 10.57 -3.59
CA LYS A 278 20.44 9.75 -2.58
C LYS A 278 19.97 8.31 -2.66
N GLU A 279 20.91 7.38 -2.75
CA GLU A 279 20.63 5.95 -2.54
C GLU A 279 20.96 5.59 -1.08
N LEU A 280 20.09 4.79 -0.48
CA LEU A 280 20.08 4.43 0.93
C LEU A 280 19.79 2.92 1.06
N ASP A 281 20.35 2.24 2.07
CA ASP A 281 20.08 0.81 2.28
C ASP A 281 18.63 0.54 2.69
N SER A 282 18.23 -0.73 2.62
CA SER A 282 16.87 -1.19 2.96
C SER A 282 16.47 -1.04 4.43
N ASN A 283 17.42 -0.77 5.34
CA ASN A 283 17.16 -0.53 6.77
C ASN A 283 16.98 0.96 7.08
N THR A 284 17.16 1.84 6.10
CA THR A 284 17.09 3.30 6.25
C THR A 284 15.74 3.82 5.76
N MET A 285 14.88 4.23 6.70
CA MET A 285 13.55 4.80 6.44
C MET A 285 13.46 6.32 6.70
N GLU A 286 14.60 6.98 6.92
CA GLU A 286 14.70 8.40 7.17
C GLU A 286 15.97 9.00 6.54
N HIS A 287 15.91 10.27 6.15
CA HIS A 287 17.08 10.99 5.67
C HIS A 287 16.97 12.50 5.84
N THR A 288 18.04 13.16 6.32
CA THR A 288 18.17 14.62 6.26
C THR A 288 19.08 14.99 5.10
N VAL A 289 18.59 15.82 4.18
CA VAL A 289 19.35 16.30 3.02
C VAL A 289 20.66 16.95 3.47
N ASP A 290 21.78 16.36 3.05
CA ASP A 290 23.15 16.76 3.40
C ASP A 290 23.64 18.02 2.66
N THR A 291 23.02 18.35 1.52
CA THR A 291 23.42 19.46 0.63
C THR A 291 22.29 20.50 0.55
N PRO A 292 22.46 21.72 1.10
CA PRO A 292 21.38 22.72 1.16
C PRO A 292 20.77 23.07 -0.21
N LEU A 293 19.46 22.92 -0.33
CA LEU A 293 18.65 23.39 -1.46
C LEU A 293 18.58 24.94 -1.48
N LYS A 294 18.17 25.54 -2.60
CA LYS A 294 17.93 27.00 -2.62
C LYS A 294 16.73 27.34 -1.73
N SER A 295 16.85 28.43 -0.95
CA SER A 295 15.76 28.97 -0.11
C SER A 295 14.66 29.64 -0.93
N LEU A 296 13.45 29.72 -0.36
CA LEU A 296 12.25 30.31 -0.99
C LEU A 296 11.94 29.73 -2.39
N LYS A 297 12.09 28.41 -2.54
CA LYS A 297 11.74 27.67 -3.75
C LYS A 297 10.79 26.52 -3.44
N LYS A 298 9.93 26.18 -4.41
CA LYS A 298 9.13 24.95 -4.42
C LYS A 298 9.97 23.82 -5.00
N TYR A 299 9.84 22.64 -4.39
CA TYR A 299 10.45 21.40 -4.84
C TYR A 299 9.45 20.26 -4.77
N TYR A 300 9.63 19.28 -5.65
CA TYR A 300 8.90 18.03 -5.69
C TYR A 300 9.80 16.91 -5.20
N TYR A 301 9.25 15.94 -4.48
CA TYR A 301 10.00 14.80 -3.94
C TYR A 301 9.27 13.48 -4.16
N ARG A 302 10.06 12.40 -4.22
CA ARG A 302 9.61 11.02 -4.19
C ARG A 302 10.65 10.14 -3.53
N VAL A 303 10.22 9.03 -2.96
CA VAL A 303 11.09 7.91 -2.58
C VAL A 303 10.67 6.69 -3.37
N THR A 304 11.66 5.97 -3.90
CA THR A 304 11.47 4.75 -4.68
C THR A 304 12.17 3.60 -3.97
N ALA A 305 11.43 2.55 -3.60
CA ALA A 305 11.98 1.29 -3.16
C ALA A 305 12.41 0.47 -4.38
N VAL A 306 13.59 -0.17 -4.34
CA VAL A 306 14.17 -0.88 -5.49
C VAL A 306 14.73 -2.23 -5.07
N ASN A 307 14.53 -3.24 -5.91
CA ASN A 307 15.23 -4.52 -5.89
C ASN A 307 15.55 -5.00 -7.32
N GLU A 308 16.10 -6.21 -7.47
CA GLU A 308 16.46 -6.77 -8.78
C GLU A 308 15.28 -7.02 -9.74
N ARG A 309 14.04 -7.03 -9.23
CA ARG A 309 12.81 -7.33 -9.99
C ARG A 309 12.04 -6.08 -10.41
N GLY A 310 12.24 -4.95 -9.73
CA GLY A 310 11.60 -3.70 -10.11
C GLY A 310 11.70 -2.59 -9.07
N GLU A 311 10.91 -1.55 -9.33
CA GLU A 311 10.84 -0.32 -8.55
C GLU A 311 9.41 -0.05 -8.11
N THR A 312 9.23 0.39 -6.87
CA THR A 312 7.94 0.85 -6.33
C THR A 312 8.12 2.25 -5.78
N VAL A 313 7.33 3.20 -6.28
CA VAL A 313 7.32 4.59 -5.81
C VAL A 313 6.33 4.72 -4.66
N ALA A 314 6.64 5.53 -3.64
CA ALA A 314 5.74 5.79 -2.52
C ALA A 314 4.37 6.31 -2.99
N SER A 315 3.28 5.70 -2.50
CA SER A 315 1.89 5.87 -3.00
C SER A 315 1.40 7.32 -3.05
N ASN A 316 1.86 8.15 -2.11
CA ASN A 316 1.46 9.54 -1.91
C ASN A 316 2.43 10.55 -2.56
N THR A 317 3.24 10.09 -3.52
CA THR A 317 4.24 10.89 -4.25
C THR A 317 4.04 10.79 -5.78
N PRO A 318 4.50 11.76 -6.59
CA PRO A 318 5.28 12.94 -6.21
C PRO A 318 4.47 13.95 -5.43
N ASN A 319 5.05 14.46 -4.34
CA ASN A 319 4.46 15.52 -3.52
C ASN A 319 5.43 16.71 -3.47
N TRP A 320 5.04 17.83 -2.87
CA TRP A 320 5.84 19.06 -2.88
C TRP A 320 5.99 19.73 -1.52
N PHE A 321 7.05 20.53 -1.40
CA PHE A 321 7.29 21.42 -0.26
C PHE A 321 7.90 22.75 -0.71
N THR A 322 7.93 23.75 0.17
CA THR A 322 8.74 24.97 -0.02
C THR A 322 9.82 25.16 1.05
N THR A 323 10.98 25.64 0.61
CA THR A 323 12.12 25.96 1.48
C THR A 323 12.01 27.36 2.08
N SER A 324 12.67 27.55 3.23
CA SER A 324 12.74 28.80 3.98
C SER A 324 14.16 29.36 4.07
N ILE A 325 14.26 30.67 4.26
CA ILE A 325 15.45 31.30 4.83
C ILE A 325 15.40 31.10 6.34
N THR A 326 16.51 30.63 6.93
CA THR A 326 16.67 30.62 8.39
C THR A 326 17.02 32.03 8.85
N VAL A 327 16.25 32.54 9.80
CA VAL A 327 16.44 33.87 10.42
C VAL A 327 16.73 33.68 11.92
N PRO A 328 17.44 34.62 12.59
CA PRO A 328 17.97 34.37 13.94
C PRO A 328 16.89 34.13 15.01
N GLU A 329 15.72 34.74 14.88
CA GLU A 329 14.71 34.82 15.96
C GLU A 329 13.27 34.68 15.42
N THR A 330 12.28 34.61 16.32
CA THR A 330 10.85 34.62 15.97
C THR A 330 10.46 35.95 15.34
N ILE A 331 9.78 35.91 14.19
CA ILE A 331 9.38 37.10 13.42
C ILE A 331 8.14 37.76 14.06
N THR A 332 8.23 39.07 14.26
CA THR A 332 7.17 39.92 14.87
C THR A 332 6.62 40.99 13.94
N SER A 333 7.32 41.34 12.86
CA SER A 333 6.70 41.94 11.68
C SER A 333 7.57 41.69 10.46
N LEU A 334 6.97 41.87 9.31
CA LEU A 334 7.51 41.52 8.01
C LEU A 334 6.87 42.45 6.99
N ALA A 335 7.68 43.05 6.12
CA ALA A 335 7.20 43.78 4.95
C ALA A 335 7.88 43.23 3.69
N VAL A 336 7.12 43.16 2.60
CA VAL A 336 7.63 42.89 1.23
C VAL A 336 7.56 44.20 0.45
N SER A 337 8.59 44.47 -0.35
CA SER A 337 8.61 45.68 -1.17
C SER A 337 7.56 45.60 -2.29
N PRO A 338 6.90 46.72 -2.65
CA PRO A 338 5.92 46.77 -3.74
C PRO A 338 6.42 46.36 -5.14
N ASP A 339 7.72 46.29 -5.38
CA ASP A 339 8.32 45.73 -6.59
C ASP A 339 8.54 44.20 -6.51
N GLY A 340 8.28 43.58 -5.35
CA GLY A 340 8.48 42.17 -5.06
C GLY A 340 9.94 41.74 -4.88
N THR A 341 10.92 42.66 -4.88
CA THR A 341 12.36 42.31 -4.96
C THR A 341 13.06 42.19 -3.60
N LYS A 342 12.48 42.76 -2.52
CA LYS A 342 13.06 42.78 -1.18
C LYS A 342 12.01 42.44 -0.11
N ALA A 343 12.49 41.96 1.04
CA ALA A 343 11.72 41.89 2.27
C ALA A 343 12.53 42.43 3.45
N VAL A 344 11.84 43.00 4.44
CA VAL A 344 12.42 43.41 5.72
C VAL A 344 11.76 42.64 6.84
N VAL A 345 12.57 41.93 7.63
CA VAL A 345 12.15 41.09 8.75
C VAL A 345 12.56 41.75 10.06
N ILE A 346 11.65 41.81 11.03
CA ILE A 346 11.95 42.23 12.40
C ILE A 346 11.50 41.15 13.41
N TYR A 347 12.10 41.15 14.59
CA TYR A 347 12.02 40.04 15.55
C TYR A 347 11.33 40.40 16.85
N LEU A 348 10.82 39.37 17.56
CA LEU A 348 10.13 39.50 18.84
C LEU A 348 11.03 40.00 19.97
N ALA A 349 12.33 39.71 19.87
CA ALA A 349 13.34 40.12 20.81
C ALA A 349 14.52 40.79 20.08
N GLY A 350 15.50 41.25 20.87
CA GLY A 350 16.69 41.89 20.34
C GLY A 350 16.41 43.25 19.69
N LYS A 351 17.29 43.62 18.75
CA LYS A 351 17.23 44.86 17.98
C LYS A 351 17.56 44.62 16.50
N ASN A 352 17.47 43.37 16.07
CA ASN A 352 17.93 42.93 14.77
C ASN A 352 16.87 43.24 13.70
N VAL A 353 17.33 43.59 12.51
CA VAL A 353 16.52 43.82 11.32
C VAL A 353 17.23 43.14 10.16
N THR A 354 16.54 42.29 9.42
CA THR A 354 17.15 41.55 8.31
C THR A 354 16.53 41.98 7.00
N VAL A 355 17.37 42.49 6.10
CA VAL A 355 17.01 42.81 4.72
C VAL A 355 17.31 41.59 3.86
N ILE A 356 16.33 41.14 3.10
CA ILE A 356 16.37 39.93 2.27
C ILE A 356 16.11 40.34 0.82
N SER A 357 16.89 39.83 -0.11
CA SER A 357 16.56 39.88 -1.53
C SER A 357 15.71 38.67 -1.89
N LEU A 358 14.62 38.92 -2.61
CA LEU A 358 13.68 37.93 -3.11
C LEU A 358 13.94 37.56 -4.59
N THR A 359 14.91 38.22 -5.25
CA THR A 359 15.36 37.86 -6.60
C THR A 359 16.09 36.51 -6.57
N ASP A 360 16.12 35.76 -7.68
CA ASP A 360 16.74 34.42 -7.72
C ASP A 360 18.27 34.52 -7.86
N PRO A 361 19.08 33.96 -6.94
CA PRO A 361 18.72 33.19 -5.73
C PRO A 361 18.40 34.07 -4.50
N PRO A 362 17.29 33.80 -3.77
CA PRO A 362 16.93 34.61 -2.61
C PRO A 362 17.93 34.44 -1.46
N HIS A 363 18.34 35.56 -0.87
CA HIS A 363 19.42 35.58 0.13
C HIS A 363 19.26 36.75 1.11
N ILE A 364 19.89 36.64 2.27
CA ILE A 364 20.01 37.76 3.21
C ILE A 364 21.02 38.76 2.64
N VAL A 365 20.57 39.99 2.42
CA VAL A 365 21.41 41.12 1.97
C VAL A 365 22.16 41.72 3.15
N ALA A 366 21.47 41.90 4.29
CA ALA A 366 22.08 42.44 5.49
C ALA A 366 21.34 42.00 6.76
N ASN A 367 22.10 41.84 7.85
CA ASN A 367 21.58 41.84 9.21
C ASN A 367 22.06 43.13 9.88
N LEU A 368 21.12 44.01 10.21
CA LEU A 368 21.36 45.32 10.81
C LEU A 368 20.92 45.29 12.29
N THR A 369 21.53 46.12 13.12
CA THR A 369 21.17 46.25 14.54
C THR A 369 20.75 47.68 14.83
N LEU A 370 19.50 47.88 15.25
CA LEU A 370 18.96 49.17 15.64
C LEU A 370 19.41 49.58 17.06
N PRO A 371 19.41 50.88 17.39
CA PRO A 371 19.62 51.33 18.78
C PRO A 371 18.51 50.90 19.75
N LYS A 372 17.27 50.73 19.25
CA LYS A 372 16.08 50.29 20.00
C LYS A 372 15.41 49.09 19.32
N GLY A 373 14.72 48.25 20.10
CA GLY A 373 14.05 47.05 19.58
C GLY A 373 12.85 47.41 18.68
N PRO A 374 12.76 46.87 17.45
CA PRO A 374 11.65 47.15 16.55
C PRO A 374 10.35 46.49 17.01
N ARG A 375 9.22 47.10 16.64
CA ARG A 375 7.86 46.59 16.88
C ARG A 375 7.14 46.26 15.58
N ASP A 376 7.26 47.13 14.59
CA ASP A 376 6.57 46.98 13.31
C ASP A 376 7.35 47.63 12.15
N VAL A 377 7.04 47.22 10.92
CA VAL A 377 7.71 47.69 9.69
C VAL A 377 6.77 47.74 8.49
N ALA A 378 6.88 48.81 7.69
CA ALA A 378 6.24 48.95 6.38
C ALA A 378 7.26 49.47 5.35
N ILE A 379 7.03 49.20 4.05
CA ILE A 379 7.91 49.63 2.95
C ILE A 379 7.15 50.59 2.03
N THR A 380 7.78 51.71 1.66
CA THR A 380 7.17 52.75 0.82
C THR A 380 6.74 52.23 -0.55
N TYR A 381 5.72 52.84 -1.15
CA TYR A 381 5.15 52.41 -2.43
C TYR A 381 6.15 52.39 -3.61
N ASP A 382 7.24 53.16 -3.52
CA ASP A 382 8.35 53.17 -4.48
C ASP A 382 9.44 52.11 -4.19
N SER A 383 9.24 51.24 -3.20
CA SER A 383 10.19 50.20 -2.75
C SER A 383 11.54 50.71 -2.23
N LYS A 384 11.66 52.02 -1.95
CA LYS A 384 12.94 52.64 -1.58
C LYS A 384 13.25 52.60 -0.09
N TYR A 385 12.26 52.85 0.77
CA TYR A 385 12.48 52.97 2.22
C TYR A 385 11.63 51.98 3.01
N ALA A 386 12.23 51.38 4.04
CA ALA A 386 11.48 50.73 5.11
C ALA A 386 11.36 51.69 6.31
N VAL A 387 10.14 51.91 6.78
CA VAL A 387 9.87 52.66 8.00
C VAL A 387 9.65 51.65 9.12
N ILE A 388 10.46 51.75 10.18
CA ILE A 388 10.49 50.78 11.28
C ILE A 388 10.20 51.52 12.59
N VAL A 389 9.14 51.14 13.31
CA VAL A 389 8.79 51.75 14.59
C VAL A 389 9.34 50.93 15.76
N THR A 390 9.79 51.60 16.82
CA THR A 390 10.40 50.97 18.01
C THR A 390 9.73 51.41 19.31
N GLY A 391 8.46 51.81 19.24
CA GLY A 391 7.76 52.46 20.34
C GLY A 391 8.19 53.92 20.54
N SER A 392 9.20 54.16 21.38
CA SER A 392 9.62 55.53 21.78
C SER A 392 10.36 56.34 20.70
N SER A 393 10.54 55.76 19.51
CA SER A 393 11.14 56.35 18.31
C SER A 393 10.82 55.45 17.13
N GLY A 394 11.39 55.76 15.97
CA GLY A 394 11.48 54.83 14.85
C GLY A 394 12.67 55.18 13.97
N TYR A 395 12.80 54.47 12.86
CA TYR A 395 13.91 54.58 11.93
C TYR A 395 13.41 54.52 10.49
N VAL A 396 14.03 55.29 9.60
CA VAL A 396 13.91 55.13 8.15
C VAL A 396 15.18 54.42 7.67
N LEU A 397 15.00 53.23 7.10
CA LEU A 397 16.04 52.42 6.46
C LEU A 397 15.93 52.59 4.95
N ASP A 398 16.97 53.10 4.32
CA ASP A 398 17.10 53.13 2.86
C ASP A 398 17.51 51.74 2.35
N LEU A 399 16.70 51.15 1.47
CA LEU A 399 16.81 49.74 1.06
C LEU A 399 17.87 49.47 -0.02
N ASP A 400 18.48 50.51 -0.57
CA ASP A 400 19.56 50.41 -1.56
C ASP A 400 20.93 50.68 -0.94
N THR A 401 21.01 51.68 -0.06
CA THR A 401 22.25 52.07 0.65
C THR A 401 22.41 51.40 2.01
N LEU A 402 21.35 50.77 2.53
CA LEU A 402 21.26 50.20 3.89
C LEU A 402 21.50 51.23 5.02
N SER A 403 21.40 52.52 4.71
CA SER A 403 21.59 53.61 5.66
C SER A 403 20.35 53.79 6.55
N ILE A 404 20.59 54.03 7.85
CA ILE A 404 19.54 54.18 8.87
C ILE A 404 19.53 55.63 9.37
N ARG A 405 18.36 56.27 9.35
CA ARG A 405 18.10 57.59 9.98
C ARG A 405 17.11 57.41 11.12
N GLU A 406 17.36 58.01 12.28
CA GLU A 406 16.36 58.05 13.37
C GLU A 406 15.26 59.06 13.04
N ILE A 407 14.01 58.72 13.38
CA ILE A 407 12.86 59.59 13.15
C ILE A 407 12.87 60.77 14.15
N VAL A 408 12.98 61.97 13.59
CA VAL A 408 12.91 63.25 14.30
C VAL A 408 11.46 63.71 14.39
N TYR A 409 11.11 64.47 15.41
CA TYR A 409 9.76 65.00 15.62
C TYR A 409 9.84 66.51 15.74
N ASP A 410 9.36 67.23 14.72
CA ASP A 410 9.36 68.70 14.68
C ASP A 410 8.17 69.29 15.46
N ILE A 411 7.23 68.44 15.84
CA ILE A 411 6.03 68.76 16.63
C ILE A 411 6.11 68.18 18.05
N PRO A 412 5.56 68.86 19.08
CA PRO A 412 5.76 68.54 20.50
C PRO A 412 4.92 67.33 21.01
N ILE A 413 4.73 66.31 20.18
CA ILE A 413 3.95 65.12 20.53
C ILE A 413 4.77 64.11 21.36
N LYS A 414 6.10 64.04 21.20
CA LYS A 414 6.98 63.21 22.06
C LYS A 414 6.82 63.54 23.56
N SER A 415 6.55 64.80 23.91
CA SER A 415 6.28 65.23 25.29
C SER A 415 4.97 64.74 25.89
N TRP A 416 4.05 64.15 25.12
CA TRP A 416 2.79 63.58 25.64
C TRP A 416 2.91 62.08 25.97
N GLY A 417 4.13 61.51 25.98
CA GLY A 417 4.36 60.10 26.29
C GLY A 417 3.96 59.12 25.18
N ILE A 418 3.85 59.61 23.95
CA ILE A 418 3.34 58.88 22.79
C ILE A 418 4.37 57.86 22.28
N VAL A 419 3.89 56.66 21.92
CA VAL A 419 4.71 55.52 21.52
C VAL A 419 4.19 54.99 20.18
N ALA A 420 4.98 55.06 19.12
CA ALA A 420 4.61 54.50 17.81
C ALA A 420 4.57 52.97 17.90
N GLY A 421 3.37 52.40 17.94
CA GLY A 421 3.15 50.95 17.98
C GLY A 421 3.33 50.33 16.61
N HIS A 422 2.74 50.98 15.60
CA HIS A 422 2.55 50.45 14.26
C HIS A 422 2.81 51.49 13.16
N VAL A 423 2.92 51.03 11.92
CA VAL A 423 3.18 51.90 10.75
C VAL A 423 2.44 51.44 9.50
N VAL A 424 1.91 52.42 8.76
CA VAL A 424 1.37 52.24 7.41
C VAL A 424 2.04 53.22 6.45
N THR A 425 2.47 52.76 5.30
CA THR A 425 2.94 53.63 4.21
C THR A 425 1.79 54.06 3.32
N ALA A 426 1.74 55.34 2.96
CA ALA A 426 0.73 55.84 2.03
C ALA A 426 1.07 55.44 0.58
N PRO A 427 0.07 55.32 -0.32
CA PRO A 427 0.29 55.28 -1.77
C PRO A 427 1.15 56.45 -2.28
N ASN A 428 1.11 57.59 -1.59
CA ASN A 428 2.14 58.61 -1.72
C ASN A 428 3.45 58.12 -1.07
N LYS A 429 4.39 57.68 -1.92
CA LYS A 429 5.73 57.17 -1.58
C LYS A 429 6.50 57.96 -0.50
N ASP A 430 6.28 59.27 -0.40
CA ASP A 430 7.04 60.16 0.48
C ASP A 430 6.44 60.23 1.90
N VAL A 431 5.26 59.63 2.14
CA VAL A 431 4.53 59.73 3.41
C VAL A 431 4.27 58.38 4.07
N ALA A 432 4.49 58.30 5.38
CA ALA A 432 4.03 57.20 6.22
C ALA A 432 3.25 57.72 7.43
N TYR A 433 2.32 56.90 7.90
CA TYR A 433 1.47 57.15 9.05
C TYR A 433 1.91 56.23 10.20
N LEU A 434 2.39 56.82 11.30
CA LEU A 434 2.74 56.07 12.50
C LEU A 434 1.51 56.04 13.40
N VAL A 435 0.92 54.87 13.60
CA VAL A 435 -0.21 54.67 14.50
C VAL A 435 0.34 54.51 15.90
N ASN A 436 -0.02 55.43 16.81
CA ASN A 436 0.61 55.53 18.11
C ASN A 436 -0.24 54.93 19.22
N ASP A 437 0.35 53.99 19.95
CA ASP A 437 -0.15 53.46 21.21
C ASP A 437 0.03 54.51 22.31
N LEU A 438 -0.92 54.55 23.25
CA LEU A 438 -0.83 55.47 24.38
C LEU A 438 -1.35 54.86 25.68
N LEU A 439 -0.48 54.91 26.69
CA LEU A 439 -0.81 54.68 28.10
C LEU A 439 -1.44 55.97 28.67
N GLY A 440 -2.71 56.24 28.32
CA GLY A 440 -3.53 57.25 29.02
C GLY A 440 -3.58 58.67 28.43
N ALA A 441 -3.26 58.87 27.14
CA ALA A 441 -3.54 60.12 26.44
C ALA A 441 -4.26 59.87 25.11
N ASN A 442 -4.92 60.88 24.55
CA ASN A 442 -5.72 60.76 23.32
C ASN A 442 -4.86 60.28 22.13
N PRO A 443 -5.22 59.17 21.46
CA PRO A 443 -4.44 58.62 20.36
C PRO A 443 -4.33 59.59 19.18
N VAL A 444 -3.14 59.58 18.57
CA VAL A 444 -2.82 60.36 17.37
C VAL A 444 -2.15 59.47 16.34
N VAL A 445 -2.33 59.82 15.07
CA VAL A 445 -1.55 59.27 13.95
C VAL A 445 -0.54 60.33 13.56
N SER A 446 0.74 59.99 13.63
CA SER A 446 1.83 60.89 13.23
C SER A 446 2.04 60.80 11.73
N VAL A 447 2.25 61.94 11.06
CA VAL A 447 2.57 62.00 9.63
C VAL A 447 4.08 62.18 9.49
N LEU A 448 4.75 61.15 8.97
CA LEU A 448 6.17 61.11 8.69
C LEU A 448 6.41 61.51 7.22
N ASP A 449 7.23 62.52 7.00
CA ASP A 449 7.94 62.69 5.72
C ASP A 449 9.11 61.68 5.69
N VAL A 450 8.97 60.64 4.89
CA VAL A 450 9.91 59.51 4.85
C VAL A 450 11.28 59.92 4.29
N PRO A 451 11.39 60.74 3.23
CA PRO A 451 12.70 61.18 2.72
C PRO A 451 13.56 61.88 3.78
N SER A 452 13.02 62.88 4.49
CA SER A 452 13.75 63.57 5.56
C SER A 452 13.88 62.72 6.84
N ALA A 453 12.93 61.82 7.09
CA ALA A 453 12.69 61.14 8.37
C ALA A 453 12.18 62.07 9.50
N HIS A 454 11.45 63.14 9.15
CA HIS A 454 10.83 64.06 10.11
C HIS A 454 9.32 63.83 10.22
N VAL A 455 8.81 63.72 11.45
CA VAL A 455 7.38 63.82 11.75
C VAL A 455 6.99 65.30 11.75
N VAL A 456 6.24 65.68 10.73
CA VAL A 456 5.89 67.08 10.41
C VAL A 456 4.46 67.46 10.82
N ASP A 457 3.58 66.47 11.01
CA ASP A 457 2.15 66.70 11.25
C ASP A 457 1.52 65.54 12.05
N TYR A 458 0.28 65.71 12.50
CA TYR A 458 -0.48 64.65 13.17
C TYR A 458 -2.00 64.79 12.98
N VAL A 459 -2.70 63.66 13.06
CA VAL A 459 -4.16 63.56 13.06
C VAL A 459 -4.63 63.03 14.42
N ARG A 460 -5.69 63.61 15.00
CA ARG A 460 -6.31 63.10 16.24
C ARG A 460 -7.25 61.95 15.90
N VAL A 461 -7.15 60.84 16.63
CA VAL A 461 -7.89 59.59 16.35
C VAL A 461 -9.20 59.53 17.11
N TYR A 462 -9.20 59.68 18.44
CA TYR A 462 -10.40 59.84 19.27
C TYR A 462 -10.07 60.43 20.65
N GLU A 463 -11.10 60.83 21.39
CA GLU A 463 -10.96 61.15 22.82
C GLU A 463 -11.15 59.89 23.67
N ILE A 464 -10.21 59.61 24.58
CA ILE A 464 -10.33 58.52 25.53
C ILE A 464 -11.37 58.93 26.59
N THR A 465 -12.60 58.44 26.44
CA THR A 465 -13.69 58.67 27.41
C THR A 465 -13.66 57.69 28.59
N SER A 466 -12.80 56.66 28.56
CA SER A 466 -12.68 55.64 29.59
C SER A 466 -11.25 55.13 29.75
N LEU A 467 -10.77 55.06 31.00
CA LEU A 467 -9.45 54.54 31.40
C LEU A 467 -9.22 53.06 31.08
N MET A 468 -10.25 52.33 30.62
CA MET A 468 -10.15 50.92 30.20
C MET A 468 -10.22 50.73 28.66
N THR A 469 -10.00 51.80 27.88
CA THR A 469 -9.77 51.66 26.43
C THR A 469 -8.34 51.20 26.21
N MET A 470 -8.14 50.02 25.63
CA MET A 470 -6.82 49.60 25.16
C MET A 470 -6.74 49.84 23.65
N PRO A 471 -5.65 50.45 23.13
CA PRO A 471 -5.36 50.38 21.72
C PRO A 471 -5.11 48.92 21.35
N VAL A 472 -5.46 48.57 20.13
CA VAL A 472 -5.35 47.20 19.66
C VAL A 472 -4.81 47.24 18.25
N ASP A 473 -3.97 46.26 17.99
CA ASP A 473 -3.03 46.21 16.89
C ASP A 473 -3.61 46.28 15.44
N PRO A 474 -4.92 46.08 15.13
CA PRO A 474 -5.40 46.24 13.75
C PRO A 474 -5.53 47.68 13.27
N TYR A 475 -4.89 47.93 12.14
CA TYR A 475 -5.05 49.12 11.31
C TYR A 475 -4.97 48.71 9.84
N ASP A 476 -5.52 49.54 8.95
CA ASP A 476 -5.28 49.46 7.52
C ASP A 476 -5.65 50.79 6.83
N ILE A 477 -5.15 51.02 5.61
CA ILE A 477 -5.40 52.25 4.84
C ILE A 477 -6.18 51.95 3.55
N SER A 478 -7.10 52.83 3.18
CA SER A 478 -7.77 52.73 1.88
C SER A 478 -6.77 52.86 0.73
N GLY A 479 -7.04 52.19 -0.41
CA GLY A 479 -6.12 52.16 -1.56
C GLY A 479 -5.84 53.53 -2.21
N ASP A 480 -6.66 54.55 -1.92
CA ASP A 480 -6.44 55.95 -2.32
C ASP A 480 -5.54 56.74 -1.33
N GLY A 481 -5.16 56.13 -0.20
CA GLY A 481 -4.35 56.76 0.86
C GLY A 481 -5.09 57.75 1.74
N ARG A 482 -6.39 57.97 1.53
CA ARG A 482 -7.15 59.05 2.18
C ARG A 482 -7.66 58.67 3.57
N TYR A 483 -8.07 57.42 3.77
CA TYR A 483 -8.72 56.98 4.99
C TYR A 483 -7.89 55.93 5.72
N LEU A 484 -7.52 56.23 6.96
CA LEU A 484 -7.01 55.22 7.88
C LEU A 484 -8.18 54.62 8.65
N TYR A 485 -8.13 53.30 8.83
CA TYR A 485 -9.00 52.55 9.71
C TYR A 485 -8.17 52.01 10.85
N VAL A 486 -8.67 52.16 12.08
CA VAL A 486 -8.01 51.73 13.32
C VAL A 486 -9.02 50.94 14.14
N GLY A 487 -8.58 49.86 14.77
CA GLY A 487 -9.37 49.13 15.76
C GLY A 487 -9.02 49.52 17.20
N SER A 488 -9.99 49.42 18.10
CA SER A 488 -9.75 49.53 19.55
C SER A 488 -10.68 48.59 20.34
N TYR A 489 -10.46 48.39 21.65
CA TYR A 489 -11.48 47.77 22.52
C TYR A 489 -11.53 48.40 23.91
N THR A 490 -12.64 48.17 24.60
CA THR A 490 -12.80 48.38 26.05
C THR A 490 -13.25 47.08 26.74
N GLY A 491 -12.63 46.74 27.86
CA GLY A 491 -12.99 45.57 28.67
C GLY A 491 -11.79 44.88 29.32
N ILE A 492 -12.03 43.90 30.19
CA ILE A 492 -10.97 43.15 30.90
C ILE A 492 -10.82 41.76 30.26
N PHE A 493 -9.64 41.50 29.68
CA PHE A 493 -9.31 40.29 28.93
C PHE A 493 -9.33 38.95 29.70
N TRP A 494 -9.44 39.00 31.04
CA TRP A 494 -9.08 37.87 31.91
C TRP A 494 -10.26 37.17 32.60
N GLU A 495 -11.51 37.64 32.40
CA GLU A 495 -12.68 37.19 33.18
C GLU A 495 -13.77 36.48 32.36
N ASN A 496 -13.43 35.85 31.22
CA ASN A 496 -14.39 35.24 30.27
C ASN A 496 -15.51 36.20 29.78
N GLY A 497 -15.36 37.50 29.98
CA GLY A 497 -16.34 38.52 29.64
C GLY A 497 -16.34 38.88 28.15
N THR A 498 -17.44 39.48 27.71
CA THR A 498 -17.48 40.21 26.43
C THR A 498 -16.71 41.52 26.54
N ILE A 499 -15.93 41.83 25.52
CA ILE A 499 -15.34 43.15 25.29
C ILE A 499 -16.21 43.92 24.30
N THR A 500 -16.16 45.25 24.37
CA THR A 500 -16.67 46.09 23.27
C THR A 500 -15.49 46.49 22.40
N GLY A 501 -15.38 45.89 21.23
CA GLY A 501 -14.48 46.33 20.18
C GLY A 501 -15.04 47.55 19.44
N PHE A 502 -14.16 48.29 18.79
CA PHE A 502 -14.49 49.45 17.96
C PHE A 502 -13.65 49.43 16.69
N VAL A 503 -14.19 50.06 15.64
CA VAL A 503 -13.42 50.46 14.46
C VAL A 503 -13.71 51.92 14.16
N GLU A 504 -12.65 52.72 14.01
CA GLU A 504 -12.69 54.12 13.64
C GLU A 504 -12.33 54.28 12.15
N LYS A 505 -13.05 55.12 11.41
CA LYS A 505 -12.65 55.60 10.08
C LYS A 505 -12.21 57.06 10.19
N ILE A 506 -10.99 57.36 9.76
CA ILE A 506 -10.35 58.68 9.91
C ILE A 506 -10.01 59.22 8.53
N ASP A 507 -10.44 60.44 8.21
CA ASP A 507 -10.00 61.15 7.00
C ASP A 507 -8.68 61.86 7.32
N LEU A 508 -7.59 61.39 6.70
CA LEU A 508 -6.22 61.87 6.96
C LEU A 508 -5.99 63.28 6.39
N HIS A 509 -6.75 63.67 5.35
CA HIS A 509 -6.66 65.00 4.74
C HIS A 509 -7.49 66.03 5.52
N ALA A 510 -8.71 65.67 5.92
CA ALA A 510 -9.56 66.52 6.77
C ALA A 510 -9.15 66.51 8.25
N LYS A 511 -8.23 65.61 8.63
CA LYS A 511 -7.72 65.40 9.99
C LYS A 511 -8.82 65.13 11.03
N SER A 512 -9.84 64.39 10.63
CA SER A 512 -11.08 64.21 11.41
C SER A 512 -11.62 62.79 11.33
N ILE A 513 -12.31 62.38 12.40
CA ILE A 513 -13.08 61.13 12.44
C ILE A 513 -14.28 61.25 11.49
N VAL A 514 -14.44 60.29 10.58
CA VAL A 514 -15.63 60.15 9.72
C VAL A 514 -16.74 59.46 10.48
N PHE A 515 -16.42 58.37 11.18
CA PHE A 515 -17.29 57.69 12.14
C PHE A 515 -16.50 56.76 13.07
N ARG A 516 -17.16 56.32 14.14
CA ARG A 516 -16.79 55.17 14.98
C ARG A 516 -17.94 54.15 14.97
N ILE A 517 -17.62 52.87 14.88
CA ILE A 517 -18.56 51.76 15.10
C ILE A 517 -18.12 50.94 16.32
N ALA A 518 -19.06 50.30 17.01
CA ALA A 518 -18.83 49.40 18.14
C ALA A 518 -19.37 47.99 17.84
N PHE A 519 -18.70 46.98 18.37
CA PHE A 519 -19.04 45.55 18.27
C PHE A 519 -18.92 44.93 19.67
N SER A 520 -19.97 44.26 20.17
CA SER A 520 -20.08 43.88 21.58
C SER A 520 -20.29 42.38 21.83
N ASP A 521 -20.05 41.54 20.82
CA ASP A 521 -20.16 40.08 20.88
C ASP A 521 -18.79 39.36 20.90
N TRP A 522 -17.70 40.12 21.01
CA TRP A 522 -16.32 39.61 21.03
C TRP A 522 -15.89 39.26 22.45
N THR A 523 -15.08 38.22 22.61
CA THR A 523 -14.37 37.89 23.86
C THR A 523 -12.89 38.28 23.81
N ASN A 524 -12.32 38.45 22.61
CA ASN A 524 -10.94 38.85 22.39
C ASN A 524 -10.75 39.41 20.96
N GLY A 525 -9.61 40.05 20.71
CA GLY A 525 -9.37 40.84 19.51
C GLY A 525 -9.91 42.28 19.64
N PRO A 526 -9.95 43.07 18.55
CA PRO A 526 -9.59 42.66 17.19
C PRO A 526 -8.06 42.60 17.04
N TRP A 527 -7.50 41.62 16.34
CA TRP A 527 -6.03 41.47 16.22
C TRP A 527 -5.44 41.95 14.89
N ASN A 528 -6.17 41.75 13.79
CA ASN A 528 -5.75 42.22 12.47
C ASN A 528 -6.98 42.68 11.69
N MET A 529 -6.77 43.66 10.82
CA MET A 529 -7.77 44.20 9.92
C MET A 529 -7.14 44.35 8.54
N LYS A 530 -7.88 43.94 7.50
CA LYS A 530 -7.52 44.21 6.10
C LYS A 530 -8.75 44.70 5.34
N LEU A 531 -8.59 45.70 4.50
CA LEU A 531 -9.66 46.25 3.66
C LEU A 531 -9.71 45.52 2.32
N THR A 532 -10.89 45.38 1.74
CA THR A 532 -10.99 45.09 0.31
C THR A 532 -10.50 46.29 -0.51
N PRO A 533 -9.91 46.11 -1.70
CA PRO A 533 -9.35 47.21 -2.49
C PRO A 533 -10.38 48.29 -2.87
N ASP A 534 -11.64 47.90 -3.05
CA ASP A 534 -12.78 48.80 -3.28
C ASP A 534 -13.24 49.56 -2.02
N SER A 535 -12.63 49.29 -0.85
CA SER A 535 -13.02 49.79 0.46
C SER A 535 -14.51 49.58 0.80
N LYS A 536 -15.12 48.53 0.26
CA LYS A 536 -16.49 48.13 0.59
C LYS A 536 -16.54 47.37 1.92
N TYR A 537 -15.54 46.51 2.17
CA TYR A 537 -15.47 45.67 3.37
C TYR A 537 -14.15 45.89 4.13
N GLY A 538 -14.25 45.92 5.46
CA GLY A 538 -13.14 45.60 6.35
C GLY A 538 -13.29 44.16 6.85
N LEU A 539 -12.22 43.38 6.75
CA LEU A 539 -12.13 42.02 7.29
C LEU A 539 -11.37 42.10 8.60
N VAL A 540 -12.02 41.75 9.71
CA VAL A 540 -11.44 41.88 11.07
C VAL A 540 -11.32 40.50 11.72
N SER A 541 -10.16 40.17 12.26
CA SER A 541 -9.94 38.92 13.00
C SER A 541 -10.17 39.11 14.50
N VAL A 542 -11.05 38.29 15.07
CA VAL A 542 -11.56 38.38 16.46
C VAL A 542 -11.77 36.99 17.04
N ALA A 543 -12.04 36.88 18.34
CA ALA A 543 -12.54 35.63 18.92
C ALA A 543 -13.86 35.84 19.66
N LYS A 544 -14.69 34.80 19.60
CA LYS A 544 -15.98 34.71 20.29
C LYS A 544 -15.99 33.38 21.03
N GLY A 545 -15.88 33.43 22.35
CA GLY A 545 -15.57 32.26 23.18
C GLY A 545 -14.18 31.70 22.88
N ILE A 546 -14.11 30.41 22.53
CA ILE A 546 -12.87 29.69 22.20
C ILE A 546 -12.60 29.55 20.69
N SER A 547 -13.38 30.23 19.85
CA SER A 547 -13.31 30.12 18.40
C SER A 547 -12.81 31.42 17.78
N GLY A 548 -11.91 31.29 16.78
CA GLY A 548 -11.40 32.42 15.99
C GLY A 548 -12.30 32.68 14.78
N TYR A 549 -12.68 33.94 14.59
CA TYR A 549 -13.57 34.40 13.54
C TYR A 549 -12.90 35.46 12.67
N ILE A 550 -13.28 35.47 11.39
CA ILE A 550 -13.09 36.61 10.49
C ILE A 550 -14.48 37.23 10.28
N GLN A 551 -14.65 38.51 10.58
CA GLN A 551 -15.89 39.25 10.35
C GLN A 551 -15.77 40.21 9.17
N TRP A 552 -16.71 40.15 8.23
CA TRP A 552 -16.87 41.09 7.13
C TRP A 552 -17.75 42.24 7.57
N TRP A 553 -17.12 43.36 7.89
CA TRP A 553 -17.77 44.63 8.19
C TRP A 553 -17.99 45.43 6.90
N ASN A 554 -19.24 45.74 6.55
CA ASN A 554 -19.52 46.67 5.46
C ASN A 554 -19.30 48.11 5.96
N ILE A 555 -18.38 48.80 5.30
CA ILE A 555 -17.87 50.11 5.71
C ILE A 555 -18.93 51.21 5.59
N ASN A 556 -19.74 51.16 4.54
CA ASN A 556 -20.76 52.17 4.24
C ASN A 556 -22.03 51.94 5.07
N GLU A 557 -22.45 50.67 5.18
CA GLU A 557 -23.61 50.24 5.96
C GLU A 557 -23.36 50.22 7.48
N ARG A 558 -22.10 50.31 7.90
CA ARG A 558 -21.66 50.31 9.30
C ARG A 558 -22.23 49.14 10.10
N LYS A 559 -22.07 47.92 9.58
CA LYS A 559 -22.53 46.68 10.23
C LYS A 559 -21.72 45.46 9.77
N ILE A 560 -21.69 44.40 10.59
CA ILE A 560 -21.21 43.09 10.13
C ILE A 560 -22.24 42.51 9.16
N GLU A 561 -21.80 42.06 7.98
CA GLU A 561 -22.65 41.39 6.98
C GLU A 561 -22.45 39.86 6.97
N ALA A 562 -21.32 39.37 7.45
CA ALA A 562 -21.06 37.94 7.64
C ALA A 562 -19.87 37.72 8.57
N GLU A 563 -19.78 36.50 9.09
CA GLU A 563 -18.61 36.00 9.79
C GLU A 563 -18.30 34.56 9.36
N MET A 564 -17.03 34.18 9.43
CA MET A 564 -16.55 32.84 9.13
C MET A 564 -15.68 32.36 10.31
N ILE A 565 -15.94 31.15 10.80
CA ILE A 565 -15.07 30.48 11.77
C ILE A 565 -13.86 29.93 11.00
N TYR A 566 -12.65 30.30 11.41
CA TYR A 566 -11.42 29.74 10.86
C TYR A 566 -10.75 28.71 11.80
N GLY A 567 -11.39 28.41 12.94
CA GLY A 567 -11.07 27.26 13.79
C GLY A 567 -11.08 27.57 15.30
N VAL A 568 -10.49 26.66 16.08
CA VAL A 568 -10.56 26.64 17.55
C VAL A 568 -9.26 27.11 18.19
N SER A 569 -9.28 28.24 18.89
CA SER A 569 -8.27 28.59 19.89
C SER A 569 -8.81 29.70 20.82
N GLY A 570 -8.56 29.56 22.13
CA GLY A 570 -8.97 30.53 23.15
C GLY A 570 -8.31 31.93 23.04
N ARG A 571 -7.53 32.17 21.99
CA ARG A 571 -6.90 33.44 21.58
C ARG A 571 -6.73 33.40 20.06
N GLY A 572 -7.84 33.58 19.35
CA GLY A 572 -7.97 33.50 17.90
C GLY A 572 -6.95 34.26 17.03
N TYR A 573 -7.11 34.09 15.73
CA TYR A 573 -6.06 34.33 14.73
C TYR A 573 -5.58 35.77 14.68
N LYS A 574 -4.26 35.94 14.62
CA LYS A 574 -3.62 37.24 14.81
C LYS A 574 -3.19 37.94 13.54
N GLU A 575 -3.08 37.23 12.43
CA GLU A 575 -2.45 37.74 11.21
C GLU A 575 -3.19 37.31 9.97
N MET A 576 -3.46 38.30 9.12
CA MET A 576 -4.10 38.14 7.83
C MET A 576 -3.47 39.08 6.83
N ALA A 577 -3.33 38.64 5.58
CA ALA A 577 -2.92 39.47 4.47
C ALA A 577 -3.82 39.19 3.26
N ILE A 578 -4.48 40.23 2.77
CA ILE A 578 -5.31 40.16 1.57
C ILE A 578 -4.43 40.34 0.32
N THR A 579 -4.75 39.64 -0.76
CA THR A 579 -4.13 39.91 -2.07
C THR A 579 -4.50 41.33 -2.54
N PRO A 580 -3.60 42.09 -3.18
CA PRO A 580 -3.87 43.38 -3.79
C PRO A 580 -5.13 43.50 -4.67
N GLU A 581 -5.56 42.45 -5.37
CA GLU A 581 -6.82 42.44 -6.13
C GLU A 581 -8.06 42.00 -5.32
N GLY A 582 -7.90 41.74 -4.02
CA GLY A 582 -8.98 41.49 -3.08
C GLY A 582 -9.67 40.13 -3.15
N ARG A 583 -9.22 39.21 -4.01
CA ARG A 583 -9.88 37.90 -4.22
C ARG A 583 -9.53 36.85 -3.17
N LYS A 584 -8.25 36.74 -2.80
CA LYS A 584 -7.73 35.75 -1.86
C LYS A 584 -7.21 36.46 -0.59
N MET A 585 -7.23 35.76 0.55
CA MET A 585 -6.60 36.23 1.77
C MET A 585 -5.86 35.09 2.46
N GLY A 586 -4.58 35.30 2.79
CA GLY A 586 -3.82 34.41 3.65
C GLY A 586 -4.14 34.69 5.12
N ILE A 587 -4.33 33.64 5.92
CA ILE A 587 -4.55 33.73 7.39
C ILE A 587 -3.65 32.71 8.11
N CYS A 588 -3.03 33.15 9.20
CA CYS A 588 -2.21 32.29 10.07
C CYS A 588 -3.09 31.49 11.04
N GLY A 589 -3.10 30.16 10.89
CA GLY A 589 -3.62 29.21 11.88
C GLY A 589 -2.56 28.79 12.91
N GLU A 590 -2.81 27.68 13.63
CA GLU A 590 -1.85 27.15 14.62
C GLU A 590 -0.66 26.45 13.96
N ASP A 591 -0.91 25.43 13.12
CA ASP A 591 0.10 24.69 12.36
C ASP A 591 -0.06 24.85 10.83
N ARG A 592 -0.94 25.76 10.38
CA ARG A 592 -1.36 25.92 8.99
C ARG A 592 -1.47 27.37 8.55
N VAL A 593 -1.31 27.62 7.24
CA VAL A 593 -1.77 28.85 6.58
C VAL A 593 -2.98 28.53 5.74
N GLY A 594 -4.08 29.24 5.98
CA GLY A 594 -5.30 29.16 5.17
C GLY A 594 -5.30 30.18 4.05
N ILE A 595 -5.80 29.79 2.88
CA ILE A 595 -6.17 30.69 1.79
C ILE A 595 -7.69 30.76 1.75
N ILE A 596 -8.23 31.96 2.00
CA ILE A 596 -9.66 32.25 2.05
C ILE A 596 -10.09 32.89 0.72
N SER A 597 -11.21 32.45 0.16
CA SER A 597 -11.91 33.20 -0.88
C SER A 597 -12.68 34.34 -0.23
N VAL A 598 -12.27 35.58 -0.49
CA VAL A 598 -12.83 36.78 0.16
C VAL A 598 -14.29 37.00 -0.27
N ALA A 599 -14.61 36.69 -1.53
CA ALA A 599 -15.95 36.81 -2.09
C ALA A 599 -16.89 35.69 -1.58
N ASN A 600 -16.41 34.45 -1.56
CA ASN A 600 -17.22 33.29 -1.15
C ASN A 600 -17.28 33.12 0.38
N ARG A 601 -16.41 33.82 1.13
CA ARG A 601 -16.31 33.78 2.60
C ARG A 601 -16.06 32.35 3.11
N SER A 602 -15.16 31.64 2.44
CA SER A 602 -14.86 30.22 2.67
C SER A 602 -13.37 29.93 2.59
N VAL A 603 -12.91 28.91 3.33
CA VAL A 603 -11.57 28.34 3.17
C VAL A 603 -11.48 27.68 1.79
N ALA A 604 -10.58 28.15 0.94
CA ALA A 604 -10.33 27.58 -0.37
C ALA A 604 -9.29 26.46 -0.30
N LYS A 605 -8.22 26.65 0.49
CA LYS A 605 -7.17 25.65 0.73
C LYS A 605 -6.43 25.94 2.04
N GLU A 606 -5.81 24.92 2.62
CA GLU A 606 -4.89 25.06 3.75
C GLU A 606 -3.56 24.37 3.44
N TYR A 607 -2.47 24.93 3.95
CA TYR A 607 -1.11 24.39 3.80
C TYR A 607 -0.48 24.17 5.18
N TYR A 608 0.10 22.99 5.41
CA TYR A 608 0.85 22.74 6.64
C TYR A 608 2.10 23.62 6.68
N CYS A 609 2.28 24.36 7.77
CA CYS A 609 3.41 25.24 7.97
C CYS A 609 4.29 24.66 9.08
N TYR A 610 5.50 24.20 8.74
CA TYR A 610 6.37 23.58 9.73
C TYR A 610 6.69 24.56 10.87
N ARG A 611 6.41 24.15 12.13
CA ARG A 611 6.44 24.96 13.37
C ARG A 611 5.37 26.06 13.49
N GLY A 612 4.42 26.14 12.57
CA GLY A 612 3.31 27.11 12.62
C GLY A 612 3.70 28.52 12.16
N PRO A 613 2.76 29.27 11.55
CA PRO A 613 2.99 30.63 11.10
C PRO A 613 2.72 31.65 12.21
N THR A 614 3.57 32.67 12.32
CA THR A 614 3.34 33.85 13.17
C THR A 614 3.09 35.12 12.37
N ARG A 615 3.40 35.16 11.06
CA ARG A 615 3.17 36.28 10.14
C ARG A 615 2.89 35.78 8.73
N VAL A 616 2.02 36.49 8.00
CA VAL A 616 1.80 36.30 6.57
C VAL A 616 1.73 37.67 5.90
N VAL A 617 2.40 37.83 4.77
CA VAL A 617 2.26 39.00 3.88
C VAL A 617 2.20 38.53 2.43
N VAL A 618 1.48 39.24 1.58
CA VAL A 618 1.30 38.91 0.16
C VAL A 618 2.13 39.87 -0.71
N SER A 619 2.68 39.36 -1.81
CA SER A 619 3.35 40.17 -2.82
C SER A 619 2.38 41.12 -3.52
N SER A 620 2.89 42.25 -3.99
CA SER A 620 2.13 43.27 -4.73
C SER A 620 1.56 42.78 -6.07
N ASP A 621 2.18 41.75 -6.65
CA ASP A 621 1.73 41.08 -7.86
C ASP A 621 0.87 39.84 -7.58
N SER A 622 0.51 39.61 -6.31
CA SER A 622 -0.33 38.52 -5.79
C SER A 622 0.15 37.10 -6.03
N LYS A 623 1.35 36.89 -6.59
CA LYS A 623 1.86 35.57 -6.97
C LYS A 623 2.34 34.72 -5.79
N PHE A 624 2.76 35.35 -4.70
CA PHE A 624 3.25 34.64 -3.52
C PHE A 624 2.89 35.34 -2.21
N ALA A 625 2.87 34.57 -1.14
CA ALA A 625 2.91 35.07 0.23
C ALA A 625 4.24 34.65 0.88
N LEU A 626 4.83 35.55 1.67
CA LEU A 626 5.87 35.16 2.62
C LEU A 626 5.23 34.81 3.96
N VAL A 627 5.67 33.68 4.52
CA VAL A 627 5.13 33.11 5.75
C VAL A 627 6.25 33.03 6.79
N GLY A 628 6.17 33.88 7.81
CA GLY A 628 7.13 33.97 8.89
C GLY A 628 6.72 33.16 10.11
N GLY A 629 7.69 32.57 10.81
CA GLY A 629 7.45 31.86 12.07
C GLY A 629 8.73 31.29 12.69
N TYR A 630 8.90 31.45 14.01
CA TYR A 630 9.89 30.73 14.86
C TYR A 630 11.29 30.47 14.23
N GLY A 631 11.99 31.52 13.78
CA GLY A 631 13.33 31.41 13.18
C GLY A 631 13.34 31.03 11.70
N ARG A 632 12.19 31.12 11.01
CA ARG A 632 12.06 30.82 9.57
C ARG A 632 11.21 31.86 8.85
N LEU A 633 11.61 32.16 7.62
CA LEU A 633 10.80 32.85 6.62
C LEU A 633 10.70 31.95 5.39
N GLY A 634 9.52 31.39 5.12
CA GLY A 634 9.28 30.63 3.90
C GLY A 634 8.34 31.35 2.93
N ILE A 635 8.03 30.65 1.84
CA ILE A 635 7.21 31.17 0.74
C ILE A 635 6.04 30.21 0.47
N LEU A 636 4.90 30.77 0.09
CA LEU A 636 3.73 30.06 -0.42
C LEU A 636 3.35 30.70 -1.76
N PHE A 637 3.30 29.90 -2.82
CA PHE A 637 2.87 30.38 -4.14
C PHE A 637 1.34 30.37 -4.21
N LEU A 638 0.74 31.47 -4.68
CA LEU A 638 -0.70 31.73 -4.66
C LEU A 638 -1.36 31.54 -6.04
N ASP A 639 -0.57 31.58 -7.12
CA ASP A 639 -1.00 31.48 -8.52
C ASP A 639 -1.30 30.05 -8.99
N GLU A 640 -1.01 29.04 -8.16
CA GLU A 640 -1.35 27.65 -8.48
C GLU A 640 -2.86 27.43 -8.31
N GLU A 641 -3.61 27.83 -9.35
CA GLU A 641 -4.92 27.29 -9.62
C GLU A 641 -4.81 25.78 -9.87
N SER A 642 -5.51 25.02 -9.03
CA SER A 642 -5.82 23.59 -9.20
C SER A 642 -7.09 23.41 -10.02
#